data_AF-A0A924KUS0-F1
#
_entry.id   AF-A0A924KUS0-F1
#
_cell.length_a   1.000
_cell.length_b   1.000
_cell.length_c   1.000
_cell.angle_alpha   90.00
_cell.angle_beta   90.00
_cell.angle_gamma   90.00
#
_symmetry.space_group_name_H-M   'P 1'
#
loop_
_entity.id
_entity.type
_entity.pdbx_description
1 polymer ?
#
loop_
_entity_poly.entity_id
_entity_poly.type
_entity_poly.pdbx_seq_one_letter_code
_entity_poly.pdbx_strand_id
1 'polypeptide(L)'
;MARVNEGDEERGTMPAMALVIRPSRDADVEFIAPIYAESVRSGTASWEYEPPSLEEFAARRRDILAEGFPYLVAELDGVPVGYSYASSYRARIGYRFT
;
A
#
# COMPACT_ATOMS: atom_id res chain seq x y z
N MET A 1 0.11 62.03 2.77
CA MET A 1 0.26 61.40 1.44
C MET A 1 0.57 59.92 1.66
N ALA A 2 -0.29 59.02 1.12
CA ALA A 2 -0.18 57.56 0.85
C ALA A 2 0.42 56.64 1.95
N ARG A 3 -0.20 55.59 2.53
CA ARG A 3 -1.01 54.43 2.04
C ARG A 3 -0.48 53.74 0.77
N VAL A 4 0.08 52.52 0.90
CA VAL A 4 -0.39 51.17 0.48
C VAL A 4 0.78 50.17 0.58
N ASN A 5 0.72 49.13 1.43
CA ASN A 5 0.24 47.74 1.25
C ASN A 5 1.18 46.83 0.42
N GLU A 6 1.58 45.70 1.02
CA GLU A 6 1.40 44.30 0.56
C GLU A 6 2.31 43.45 1.47
N GLY A 7 1.78 42.72 2.47
CA GLY A 7 1.04 41.50 2.22
C GLY A 7 2.02 40.32 2.30
N ASP A 8 2.67 40.12 3.46
CA ASP A 8 3.34 38.86 3.75
C ASP A 8 2.24 37.79 3.79
N GLU A 9 2.14 37.03 2.70
CA GLU A 9 1.24 35.89 2.57
C GLU A 9 1.54 34.89 3.68
N GLU A 10 0.72 34.90 4.72
CA GLU A 10 0.56 33.77 5.63
C GLU A 10 -0.06 32.62 4.85
N ARG A 11 0.75 31.93 4.03
CA ARG A 11 0.48 30.53 3.68
C ARG A 11 0.56 29.77 4.99
N GLY A 12 -0.57 29.67 5.69
CA GLY A 12 -0.71 28.86 6.89
C GLY A 12 -0.09 27.51 6.62
N THR A 13 0.96 27.18 7.37
CA THR A 13 1.52 25.83 7.35
C THR A 13 0.37 24.94 7.84
N MET A 14 -0.24 24.18 6.94
CA MET A 14 -1.05 23.05 7.37
C MET A 14 -0.12 22.14 8.18
N PRO A 15 -0.56 21.56 9.31
CA PRO A 15 0.27 20.65 10.06
C PRO A 15 0.87 19.63 9.09
N ALA A 16 2.21 19.53 9.09
CA ALA A 16 2.92 18.66 8.17
C ALA A 16 2.49 17.21 8.43
N MET A 17 1.64 16.67 7.57
CA MET A 17 1.20 15.28 7.66
C MET A 17 2.43 14.39 7.52
N ALA A 18 2.70 13.56 8.53
CA ALA A 18 3.89 12.73 8.58
C ALA A 18 3.65 11.43 7.81
N LEU A 19 4.15 11.36 6.58
CA LEU A 19 4.15 10.13 5.78
C LEU A 19 5.38 9.27 6.12
N VAL A 20 5.15 8.03 6.57
CA VAL A 20 6.19 7.06 6.91
C VAL A 20 6.00 5.78 6.10
N ILE A 21 7.07 5.29 5.48
CA ILE A 21 7.10 3.96 4.86
C ILE A 21 7.77 2.99 5.82
N ARG A 22 7.11 1.87 6.13
CA ARG A 22 7.63 0.85 7.05
C ARG A 22 7.37 -0.57 6.55
N PRO A 23 8.11 -1.57 7.05
CA PRO A 23 7.74 -2.97 6.88
C PRO A 23 6.31 -3.23 7.35
N SER A 24 5.58 -4.02 6.58
CA SER A 24 4.25 -4.49 6.93
C SER A 24 4.34 -5.43 8.14
N ARG A 25 3.32 -5.37 9.00
CA ARG A 25 3.08 -6.20 10.19
C ARG A 25 1.85 -7.07 9.96
N ASP A 26 1.65 -8.09 10.79
CA ASP A 26 0.51 -8.99 10.66
C ASP A 26 -0.83 -8.26 10.81
N ALA A 27 -0.89 -7.25 11.68
CA ALA A 27 -2.07 -6.39 11.86
C ALA A 27 -2.44 -5.58 10.60
N ASP A 28 -1.51 -5.36 9.67
CA ASP A 28 -1.81 -4.61 8.45
C ASP A 28 -2.59 -5.44 7.43
N VAL A 29 -2.64 -6.77 7.59
CA VAL A 29 -3.32 -7.66 6.65
C VAL A 29 -4.81 -7.30 6.52
N GLU A 30 -5.45 -6.92 7.61
CA GLU A 30 -6.86 -6.47 7.62
C GLU A 30 -7.07 -5.18 6.82
N PHE A 31 -6.07 -4.31 6.76
CA PHE A 31 -6.10 -3.09 5.94
C PHE A 31 -5.80 -3.40 4.46
N ILE A 32 -4.82 -4.27 4.20
CA ILE A 32 -4.30 -4.52 2.85
C ILE A 32 -5.24 -5.40 2.02
N ALA A 33 -5.78 -6.46 2.62
CA ALA A 33 -6.55 -7.48 1.88
C ALA A 33 -7.78 -6.90 1.16
N PRO A 34 -8.58 -5.98 1.74
CA PRO A 34 -9.68 -5.34 1.03
C PRO A 34 -9.25 -4.53 -0.20
N ILE A 35 -8.10 -3.84 -0.12
CA ILE A 35 -7.55 -3.06 -1.25
C ILE A 35 -7.13 -4.00 -2.39
N TYR A 36 -6.49 -5.13 -2.05
CA TYR A 36 -6.16 -6.16 -3.04
C TYR A 36 -7.41 -6.78 -3.65
N ALA A 37 -8.39 -7.13 -2.83
CA ALA A 37 -9.64 -7.74 -3.27
C ALA A 37 -10.40 -6.83 -4.24
N GLU A 38 -10.39 -5.53 -4.00
CA GLU A 38 -10.97 -4.57 -4.92
C GLU A 38 -10.23 -4.57 -6.27
N SER A 39 -8.91 -4.58 -6.24
CA SER A 39 -8.08 -4.64 -7.45
C SER A 39 -8.32 -5.91 -8.29
N VAL A 40 -8.71 -7.03 -7.65
CA VAL A 40 -9.10 -8.28 -8.32
C VAL A 40 -10.50 -8.17 -8.94
N ARG A 41 -11.47 -7.59 -8.23
CA ARG A 41 -12.87 -7.53 -8.69
C ARG A 41 -13.10 -6.49 -9.78
N SER A 42 -12.45 -5.32 -9.68
CA SER A 42 -12.73 -4.15 -10.54
C SER A 42 -11.56 -3.75 -11.44
N GLY A 43 -10.39 -4.38 -11.28
CA GLY A 43 -9.18 -4.04 -12.02
C GLY A 43 -8.68 -5.15 -12.95
N THR A 44 -7.71 -4.81 -13.79
CA THR A 44 -6.91 -5.75 -14.61
C THR A 44 -5.51 -5.96 -14.05
N ALA A 45 -5.22 -5.35 -12.89
CA ALA A 45 -3.92 -5.40 -12.25
C ALA A 45 -3.61 -6.78 -11.62
N SER A 46 -4.64 -7.60 -11.38
CA SER A 46 -4.49 -8.97 -10.91
C SER A 46 -4.97 -9.96 -11.96
N TRP A 47 -4.26 -11.08 -12.08
CA TRP A 47 -4.65 -12.25 -12.87
C TRP A 47 -5.39 -13.28 -12.00
N GLU A 48 -6.19 -12.82 -11.04
CA GLU A 48 -7.05 -13.66 -10.19
C GLU A 48 -8.52 -13.45 -10.55
N TYR A 49 -9.32 -14.51 -10.48
CA TYR A 49 -10.77 -14.44 -10.71
C TYR A 49 -11.55 -14.13 -9.44
N GLU A 50 -11.06 -14.62 -8.28
CA GLU A 50 -11.66 -14.41 -6.97
C GLU A 50 -10.58 -13.90 -6.01
N PRO A 51 -10.86 -12.87 -5.19
CA PRO A 51 -9.98 -12.48 -4.11
C PRO A 51 -9.68 -13.64 -3.14
N PRO A 52 -8.44 -13.80 -2.68
CA PRO A 52 -8.13 -14.76 -1.62
C PRO A 52 -8.85 -14.37 -0.32
N SER A 53 -9.11 -15.37 0.52
CA SER A 53 -9.52 -15.14 1.91
C SER A 53 -8.44 -14.39 2.69
N LEU A 54 -8.83 -13.81 3.84
CA LEU A 54 -7.88 -13.10 4.71
C LEU A 54 -6.74 -14.01 5.19
N GLU A 55 -7.05 -15.27 5.50
CA GLU A 55 -6.07 -16.26 5.94
C GLU A 55 -5.07 -16.61 4.83
N GLU A 56 -5.56 -16.84 3.61
CA GLU A 56 -4.70 -17.08 2.45
C GLU A 56 -3.84 -15.87 2.12
N PHE A 57 -4.39 -14.66 2.23
CA PHE A 57 -3.64 -13.43 2.01
C PHE A 57 -2.54 -13.25 3.05
N ALA A 58 -2.84 -13.53 4.32
CA ALA A 58 -1.85 -13.52 5.40
C ALA A 58 -0.73 -14.52 5.16
N ALA A 59 -1.07 -15.75 4.71
CA ALA A 59 -0.09 -16.78 4.37
C ALA A 59 0.82 -16.33 3.22
N ARG A 60 0.24 -15.83 2.12
CA ARG A 60 1.00 -15.32 0.97
C ARG A 60 1.98 -14.21 1.37
N ARG A 61 1.56 -13.27 2.23
CA ARG A 61 2.46 -12.23 2.76
C ARG A 61 3.62 -12.84 3.55
N ARG A 62 3.37 -13.83 4.40
CA ARG A 62 4.43 -14.51 5.16
C ARG A 62 5.43 -15.20 4.24
N ASP A 63 4.95 -15.87 3.19
CA ASP A 63 5.80 -16.56 2.22
C ASP A 63 6.71 -15.57 1.48
N ILE A 64 6.15 -14.45 1.01
CA ILE A 64 6.92 -13.36 0.38
C ILE A 64 8.02 -12.83 1.31
N LEU A 65 7.71 -12.61 2.58
CA LEU A 65 8.69 -12.16 3.58
C LEU A 65 9.75 -13.24 3.86
N ALA A 66 9.37 -14.51 3.90
CA ALA A 66 10.28 -15.64 4.11
C ALA A 66 11.23 -15.84 2.91
N GLU A 67 10.79 -15.51 1.70
CA GLU A 67 11.63 -15.44 0.50
C GLU A 67 12.58 -14.22 0.50
N GLY A 68 12.48 -13.33 1.50
CA GLY A 68 13.33 -12.16 1.66
C GLY A 68 12.89 -10.94 0.86
N PHE A 69 11.69 -10.96 0.27
CA PHE A 69 11.17 -9.82 -0.47
C PHE A 69 10.51 -8.77 0.45
N PRO A 70 10.58 -7.49 0.08
CA PRO A 70 9.96 -6.43 0.85
C PRO A 70 8.43 -6.47 0.76
N TYR A 71 7.79 -6.22 1.89
CA TYR A 71 6.37 -5.92 1.99
C TYR A 71 6.22 -4.65 2.85
N LEU A 72 5.70 -3.58 2.26
CA LEU A 72 5.72 -2.23 2.82
C LEU A 72 4.32 -1.67 2.99
N VAL A 73 4.15 -0.83 4.00
CA VAL A 73 2.95 -0.02 4.27
C VAL A 73 3.37 1.44 4.35
N ALA A 74 2.56 2.30 3.74
CA ALA A 74 2.62 3.74 3.92
C ALA A 74 1.64 4.13 5.03
N GLU A 75 2.12 4.83 6.05
CA GLU A 75 1.31 5.42 7.12
C GLU A 75 1.33 6.93 7.01
N LEU A 76 0.16 7.55 7.09
CA LEU A 76 0.01 8.99 7.20
C LEU A 76 -0.54 9.29 8.60
N ASP A 77 0.24 9.98 9.43
CA ASP A 77 -0.12 10.30 10.81
C ASP A 77 -0.52 9.05 11.64
N GLY A 78 0.17 7.93 11.39
CA GLY A 78 -0.06 6.64 12.05
C GLY A 78 -1.20 5.80 11.46
N VAL A 79 -1.88 6.29 10.43
CA VAL A 79 -2.96 5.57 9.75
C VAL A 79 -2.43 4.96 8.44
N PRO A 80 -2.57 3.64 8.21
CA PRO A 80 -2.23 3.04 6.92
C PRO A 80 -3.04 3.66 5.77
N VAL A 81 -2.34 4.09 4.72
CA VAL A 81 -2.94 4.71 3.51
C VAL A 81 -2.58 4.00 2.22
N GLY A 82 -1.62 3.07 2.24
CA GLY A 82 -1.25 2.30 1.07
C GLY A 82 -0.27 1.18 1.39
N TYR A 83 -0.05 0.30 0.42
CA TYR A 83 0.90 -0.80 0.55
C TYR A 83 1.58 -1.11 -0.79
N SER A 84 2.71 -1.79 -0.72
CA SER A 84 3.42 -2.32 -1.88
C SER A 84 4.24 -3.53 -1.47
N TYR A 85 4.47 -4.47 -2.38
CA TYR A 85 5.35 -5.61 -2.15
C TYR A 85 6.06 -6.01 -3.43
N ALA A 86 7.19 -6.68 -3.28
CA ALA A 86 7.83 -7.40 -4.37
C ALA A 86 7.69 -8.91 -4.13
N SER A 87 7.82 -9.70 -5.19
CA SER A 87 7.82 -11.16 -5.10
C SER A 87 8.62 -11.74 -6.27
N SER A 88 8.89 -13.04 -6.23
CA SER A 88 9.52 -13.74 -7.33
C SER A 88 8.68 -13.64 -8.62
N TYR A 89 9.32 -13.21 -9.70
CA TYR A 89 8.70 -13.16 -11.03
C TYR A 89 8.46 -14.61 -11.48
N ARG A 90 7.19 -15.05 -11.49
CA ARG A 90 6.66 -16.38 -11.93
C ARG A 90 6.38 -17.45 -10.86
N ALA A 91 5.97 -17.10 -9.64
CA ALA A 91 5.51 -18.09 -8.64
C ALA A 91 4.15 -18.78 -8.94
N ARG A 92 3.44 -18.44 -10.04
CA ARG A 92 2.05 -18.88 -10.30
C ARG A 92 1.95 -19.93 -11.40
N ILE A 93 1.08 -20.93 -11.21
CA ILE A 93 0.88 -22.11 -12.08
C ILE A 93 0.62 -21.75 -13.56
N GLY A 94 0.01 -20.59 -13.83
CA GLY A 94 -0.24 -20.10 -15.20
C GLY A 94 1.02 -19.91 -16.05
N TYR A 95 2.21 -19.87 -15.44
CA TYR A 95 3.50 -19.75 -16.13
C TYR A 95 4.23 -21.09 -16.35
N ARG A 96 3.66 -22.25 -15.98
CA ARG A 96 4.38 -23.55 -16.06
C ARG A 96 4.74 -24.01 -17.49
N PHE A 97 4.27 -23.30 -18.51
CA PHE A 97 4.43 -23.63 -19.92
C PHE A 97 5.20 -22.56 -20.72
N THR A 98 5.95 -21.66 -20.06
CA THR A 98 6.78 -20.62 -20.71
C THR A 98 8.18 -20.57 -20.12
#